data_AF-A0A0H4KIJ7-F1
#
_entry.id   AF-A0A0H4KIJ7-F1
#
_cell.length_a   1.000
_cell.length_b   1.000
_cell.length_c   1.000
_cell.angle_alpha   90.00
_cell.angle_beta   90.00
_cell.angle_gamma   90.00
#
_symmetry.space_group_name_H-M   'P 1'
#
loop_
_entity.id
_entity.type
_entity.pdbx_description
1 polymer ?
#
loop_
_entity_poly.entity_id
_entity_poly.type
_entity_poly.pdbx_seq_one_letter_code
_entity_poly.pdbx_strand_id
1 'polypeptide(L)'
;MRRILFVTMLLLLAIFAIDQGLSEKNKLFLEKQIIAEAQESHIIDFDQAFDFKWDNLYVFPGNTSVKEINKTLGFAWPNASSTGISKSDSHQLIVFVKDNTVTRYAKVPSQYGTLTPTDDENVYKFT
;
A
#
# COMPACT_ATOMS: atom_id res chain seq x y z
N MET A 1 31.06 -27.73 -11.41
CA MET A 1 30.40 -27.20 -10.20
C MET A 1 30.48 -25.67 -10.10
N ARG A 2 31.66 -25.02 -10.15
CA ARG A 2 31.78 -23.54 -10.08
C ARG A 2 30.95 -22.77 -11.12
N ARG A 3 30.92 -23.24 -12.39
CA ARG A 3 30.11 -22.63 -13.47
C ARG A 3 28.60 -22.74 -13.25
N ILE A 4 28.13 -23.84 -12.64
CA ILE A 4 26.70 -24.05 -12.33
C ILE A 4 26.26 -23.13 -11.18
N LEU A 5 27.13 -22.92 -10.19
CA LEU A 5 26.89 -21.98 -9.09
C LEU A 5 26.75 -20.53 -9.58
N PHE A 6 27.57 -20.10 -10.54
CA PHE A 6 27.44 -18.76 -11.12
C PHE A 6 26.16 -18.58 -11.94
N VAL A 7 25.76 -19.58 -12.73
CA VAL A 7 24.53 -19.50 -13.53
C VAL A 7 23.29 -19.48 -12.64
N THR A 8 23.25 -20.31 -11.59
CA THR A 8 22.14 -20.32 -10.63
C THR A 8 22.05 -19.03 -9.83
N MET A 9 23.19 -18.47 -9.40
CA MET A 9 23.24 -17.15 -8.75
C MET A 9 22.73 -16.02 -9.65
N LEU A 10 23.08 -16.02 -10.94
CA LEU A 10 22.61 -15.04 -11.92
C LEU A 10 21.10 -15.14 -12.16
N LEU A 11 20.55 -16.36 -12.22
CA LEU A 11 19.10 -16.58 -12.36
C LEU A 11 18.33 -16.06 -11.14
N LEU A 12 18.82 -16.32 -9.92
CA LEU A 12 18.19 -15.82 -8.70
C LEU A 12 18.20 -14.28 -8.64
N LEU A 13 19.31 -13.65 -9.03
CA LEU A 13 19.42 -12.19 -9.12
C LEU A 13 18.43 -11.60 -10.15
N ALA A 14 18.26 -12.25 -11.30
CA ALA A 14 17.32 -11.81 -12.32
C ALA A 14 15.86 -11.88 -11.84
N ILE A 15 15.48 -12.98 -11.17
CA ILE A 15 14.13 -13.14 -10.58
C ILE A 15 13.87 -12.05 -9.53
N PHE A 16 14.85 -11.80 -8.65
CA PHE A 16 14.73 -10.78 -7.61
C PHE A 16 14.62 -9.35 -8.18
N ALA A 17 15.34 -9.05 -9.27
CA ALA A 17 15.25 -7.76 -9.94
C ALA A 17 13.87 -7.55 -10.60
N ILE A 18 13.30 -8.60 -11.20
CA ILE A 18 11.96 -8.55 -11.80
C ILE A 18 10.90 -8.32 -10.73
N ASP A 19 10.99 -9.03 -9.60
CA ASP A 19 10.04 -8.92 -8.49
C ASP A 19 10.00 -7.51 -7.89
N GLN A 20 11.16 -6.92 -7.61
CA GLN A 20 11.25 -5.54 -7.15
C GLN A 20 10.68 -4.54 -8.16
N GLY A 21 11.03 -4.69 -9.44
CA GLY A 21 10.53 -3.81 -10.49
C GLY A 21 9.00 -3.90 -10.66
N LEU A 22 8.42 -5.08 -10.47
CA LEU A 22 6.98 -5.29 -10.50
C LEU A 22 6.30 -4.68 -9.27
N SER A 23 6.89 -4.83 -8.09
CA SER A 23 6.39 -4.26 -6.83
C SER A 23 6.29 -2.73 -6.88
N GLU A 24 7.33 -2.04 -7.37
CA GLU A 24 7.33 -0.57 -7.50
C GLU A 24 6.30 -0.09 -8.53
N LYS A 25 6.18 -0.77 -9.68
CA LYS A 25 5.15 -0.45 -10.68
C LYS A 25 3.74 -0.61 -10.12
N ASN A 26 3.51 -1.70 -9.39
CA ASN A 26 2.24 -1.95 -8.74
C ASN A 26 1.90 -0.87 -7.72
N LYS A 27 2.85 -0.49 -6.87
CA LYS A 27 2.66 0.60 -5.89
C LYS A 27 2.32 1.92 -6.58
N LEU A 28 3.06 2.28 -7.63
CA LEU A 28 2.79 3.50 -8.39
C LEU A 28 1.42 3.47 -9.07
N PHE A 29 1.01 2.31 -9.58
CA PHE A 29 -0.33 2.12 -10.16
C PHE A 29 -1.42 2.34 -9.12
N LEU A 30 -1.29 1.76 -7.91
CA LEU A 30 -2.23 1.97 -6.80
C LEU A 30 -2.35 3.46 -6.46
N GLU A 31 -1.22 4.12 -6.22
CA GLU A 31 -1.20 5.53 -5.83
C GLU A 31 -1.85 6.41 -6.91
N LYS A 32 -1.55 6.15 -8.19
CA LYS A 32 -2.15 6.89 -9.31
C LYS A 32 -3.65 6.66 -9.46
N GLN A 33 -4.12 5.41 -9.34
CA GLN A 33 -5.54 5.10 -9.45
C GLN A 33 -6.33 5.80 -8.34
N ILE A 34 -5.83 5.74 -7.10
CA ILE A 34 -6.50 6.38 -5.96
C ILE A 34 -6.54 7.90 -6.12
N ILE A 35 -5.46 8.51 -6.61
CA ILE A 35 -5.41 9.95 -6.89
C ILE A 35 -6.38 10.33 -8.03
N ALA A 36 -6.48 9.52 -9.08
CA ALA A 36 -7.39 9.78 -10.19
C ALA A 36 -8.85 9.80 -9.70
N GLU A 37 -9.26 8.80 -8.92
CA GLU A 37 -10.60 8.77 -8.31
C GLU A 37 -10.85 9.97 -7.38
N ALA A 38 -9.84 10.37 -6.61
CA ALA A 38 -9.93 11.57 -5.77
C ALA A 38 -10.21 12.84 -6.58
N GLN A 39 -9.67 12.95 -7.79
CA GLN A 39 -9.82 14.11 -8.66
C GLN A 39 -11.12 14.09 -9.47
N GLU A 40 -11.55 12.92 -9.93
CA GLU A 40 -12.71 12.78 -10.82
C GLU A 40 -14.04 12.70 -10.07
N SER A 41 -14.14 11.78 -9.11
CA SER A 41 -15.39 11.42 -8.47
C SER A 41 -15.42 11.76 -6.97
N HIS A 42 -14.26 12.02 -6.37
CA HIS A 42 -14.07 12.17 -4.91
C HIS A 42 -14.55 10.94 -4.11
N ILE A 43 -14.80 9.82 -4.79
CA ILE A 43 -15.28 8.56 -4.22
C ILE A 43 -14.47 7.44 -4.85
N ILE A 44 -14.02 6.49 -4.06
CA ILE A 44 -13.35 5.29 -4.55
C ILE A 44 -14.04 4.06 -3.98
N ASP A 45 -14.52 3.21 -4.88
CA ASP A 45 -14.88 1.83 -4.58
C ASP A 45 -13.62 0.97 -4.80
N PHE A 46 -13.02 0.51 -3.70
CA PHE A 46 -11.78 -0.25 -3.79
C PHE A 46 -11.97 -1.62 -4.46
N ASP A 47 -13.15 -2.24 -4.34
CA ASP A 47 -13.47 -3.53 -4.95
C ASP A 47 -13.61 -3.41 -6.48
N GLN A 48 -14.09 -2.26 -6.97
CA GLN A 48 -14.14 -1.97 -8.41
C GLN A 48 -12.79 -1.48 -8.94
N ALA A 49 -12.04 -0.70 -8.16
CA ALA A 49 -10.78 -0.12 -8.58
C ALA A 49 -9.65 -1.15 -8.68
N PHE A 50 -9.72 -2.25 -7.93
CA PHE A 50 -8.62 -3.20 -7.80
C PHE A 50 -9.06 -4.67 -7.85
N ASP A 51 -8.28 -5.50 -8.53
CA ASP A 51 -8.58 -6.92 -8.79
C ASP A 51 -7.90 -7.90 -7.82
N PHE A 52 -7.02 -7.41 -6.94
CA PHE A 52 -6.34 -8.24 -5.94
C PHE A 52 -7.25 -8.49 -4.72
N LYS A 53 -6.82 -9.39 -3.82
CA LYS A 53 -7.60 -9.78 -2.64
C LYS A 53 -7.01 -9.21 -1.36
N TRP A 54 -7.87 -8.70 -0.50
CA TRP A 54 -7.60 -8.27 0.88
C TRP A 54 -8.80 -8.65 1.76
N ASP A 55 -8.57 -8.73 3.07
CA ASP A 55 -9.62 -8.97 4.06
C ASP A 55 -9.98 -7.68 4.79
N ASN A 56 -9.03 -6.77 4.95
CA ASN A 56 -9.22 -5.51 5.67
C ASN A 56 -8.45 -4.38 4.98
N LEU A 57 -9.05 -3.18 4.98
CA LEU A 57 -8.44 -1.94 4.52
C LEU A 57 -8.32 -0.97 5.70
N TYR A 58 -7.14 -0.37 5.86
CA TYR A 58 -6.87 0.62 6.90
C TYR A 58 -6.36 1.92 6.29
N VAL A 59 -6.83 3.05 6.80
CA VAL A 59 -6.34 4.39 6.45
C VAL A 59 -5.69 5.00 7.68
N PHE A 60 -4.41 5.34 7.57
CA PHE A 60 -3.65 6.01 8.61
C PHE A 60 -3.33 7.45 8.19
N PRO A 61 -3.70 8.47 8.98
CA PRO A 61 -3.29 9.83 8.68
C PRO A 61 -1.77 9.99 8.82
N GLY A 62 -1.27 11.11 8.29
CA GLY A 62 0.09 11.54 8.53
C GLY A 62 0.43 11.64 10.03
N ASN A 63 1.71 11.49 10.36
CA ASN A 63 2.25 11.44 11.72
C ASN A 63 1.79 10.24 12.57
N THR A 64 1.06 9.28 12.02
CA THR A 64 0.73 8.04 12.74
C THR A 64 2.01 7.27 13.08
N SER A 65 2.19 6.94 14.36
CA SER A 65 3.40 6.24 14.81
C SER A 65 3.40 4.76 14.39
N VAL A 66 4.59 4.17 14.20
CA VAL A 66 4.72 2.73 13.90
C VAL A 66 4.07 1.85 14.98
N LYS A 67 4.16 2.29 16.25
CA LYS A 67 3.54 1.61 17.38
C LYS A 67 2.01 1.58 17.24
N GLU A 68 1.43 2.70 16.84
CA GLU A 68 -0.02 2.84 16.63
C GLU A 68 -0.48 2.03 15.42
N ILE A 69 0.25 2.08 14.30
CA ILE A 69 -0.02 1.24 13.13
C ILE A 69 -0.05 -0.24 13.53
N ASN A 70 1.00 -0.74 14.19
CA ASN A 70 1.05 -2.15 14.61
C ASN A 70 -0.07 -2.52 15.59
N LYS A 71 -0.44 -1.59 16.49
CA LYS A 71 -1.55 -1.79 17.42
C LYS A 71 -2.89 -1.91 16.67
N THR A 72 -3.14 -1.03 15.70
CA THR A 72 -4.37 -1.04 14.90
C THR A 72 -4.45 -2.25 13.99
N LEU A 73 -3.33 -2.65 13.38
CA LEU A 73 -3.24 -3.86 12.56
C LEU A 73 -3.39 -5.15 13.37
N GLY A 74 -3.08 -5.12 14.67
CA GLY A 74 -3.06 -6.31 15.53
C GLY A 74 -1.82 -7.20 15.35
N PHE A 75 -0.84 -6.77 14.56
CA PHE A 75 0.44 -7.47 14.35
C PHE A 75 1.57 -6.47 14.06
N ALA A 76 2.81 -6.92 14.22
CA ALA A 76 3.98 -6.12 13.87
C ALA A 76 4.17 -6.11 12.36
N TRP A 77 4.13 -4.93 11.73
CA TRP A 77 4.47 -4.75 10.33
C TRP A 77 5.90 -4.20 10.20
N PRO A 78 6.90 -5.01 9.80
CA PRO A 78 8.30 -4.59 9.77
C PRO A 78 8.56 -3.38 8.86
N ASN A 79 7.80 -3.29 7.76
CA ASN A 79 7.97 -2.23 6.77
C ASN A 79 7.21 -0.93 7.11
N ALA A 80 6.50 -0.86 8.25
CA ALA A 80 5.77 0.34 8.64
C ALA A 80 6.69 1.57 8.76
N SER A 81 7.92 1.37 9.25
CA SER A 81 8.91 2.45 9.42
C SER A 81 9.42 3.01 8.10
N SER A 82 9.52 2.18 7.05
CA SER A 82 10.02 2.59 5.74
C SER A 82 8.99 3.35 4.91
N THR A 83 7.71 3.34 5.30
CA THR A 83 6.66 4.16 4.65
C THR A 83 6.92 5.66 4.80
N GLY A 84 7.56 6.07 5.91
CA GLY A 84 7.78 7.46 6.27
C GLY A 84 6.56 8.19 6.84
N ILE A 85 5.42 7.51 7.01
CA ILE A 85 4.16 8.14 7.44
C ILE A 85 4.27 8.83 8.81
N SER A 86 5.04 8.25 9.73
CA SER A 86 5.29 8.82 11.07
C SER A 86 6.03 10.16 11.07
N LYS A 87 6.57 10.61 9.92
CA LYS A 87 7.36 11.84 9.77
C LYS A 87 6.76 12.79 8.74
N SER A 88 5.54 12.53 8.25
CA SER A 88 4.90 13.28 7.18
C SER A 88 3.44 13.49 7.53
N ASP A 89 3.00 14.74 7.52
CA ASP A 89 1.59 15.16 7.56
C ASP A 89 0.99 15.32 6.15
N SER A 90 1.85 15.49 5.15
CA SER A 90 1.49 15.71 3.75
C SER A 90 0.92 14.48 3.03
N HIS A 91 0.93 13.30 3.64
CA HIS A 91 0.35 12.08 3.08
C HIS A 91 -0.46 11.32 4.12
N GLN A 92 -1.47 10.60 3.66
CA GLN A 92 -2.09 9.49 4.37
C GLN A 92 -1.60 8.16 3.79
N LEU A 93 -1.62 7.11 4.60
CA LEU A 93 -1.18 5.77 4.25
C LEU A 93 -2.38 4.82 4.22
N ILE A 94 -2.64 4.24 3.05
CA ILE A 94 -3.67 3.22 2.84
C ILE A 94 -3.00 1.86 2.87
N VAL A 95 -3.50 0.93 3.67
CA VAL A 95 -2.90 -0.38 3.92
C VAL A 95 -3.91 -1.49 3.67
N PHE A 96 -3.56 -2.41 2.77
CA PHE A 96 -4.35 -3.59 2.45
C PHE A 96 -3.78 -4.79 3.20
N VAL A 97 -4.63 -5.46 3.98
CA VAL A 97 -4.25 -6.58 4.84
C VAL A 97 -4.98 -7.84 4.39
N LYS A 98 -4.24 -8.94 4.29
CA LYS A 98 -4.78 -10.28 4.09
C LYS A 98 -4.06 -11.26 5.00
N ASP A 99 -4.79 -12.18 5.65
CA ASP A 99 -4.20 -13.22 6.51
C ASP A 99 -3.19 -12.64 7.53
N ASN A 100 -3.56 -11.55 8.20
CA ASN A 100 -2.73 -10.80 9.16
C ASN A 100 -1.37 -10.34 8.61
N THR A 101 -1.29 -10.10 7.30
CA THR A 101 -0.10 -9.59 6.61
C THR A 101 -0.47 -8.42 5.70
N VAL A 102 0.36 -7.38 5.69
CA VAL A 102 0.20 -6.29 4.72
C VAL A 102 0.62 -6.79 3.34
N THR A 103 -0.33 -6.86 2.41
CA THR A 103 -0.08 -7.30 1.04
C THR A 103 0.33 -6.14 0.13
N ARG A 104 -0.30 -4.97 0.31
CA ARG A 104 -0.06 -3.75 -0.47
C ARG A 104 -0.28 -2.52 0.41
N TYR A 105 0.34 -1.40 0.05
CA TYR A 105 0.08 -0.10 0.65
C TYR A 105 0.28 1.02 -0.38
N ALA A 106 -0.39 2.14 -0.18
CA ALA A 106 -0.28 3.32 -1.04
C ALA A 106 -0.17 4.58 -0.18
N LYS A 107 0.64 5.54 -0.61
CA LYS A 107 0.67 6.87 0.01
C LYS A 107 -0.08 7.85 -0.87
N VAL A 108 -1.07 8.51 -0.28
CA VAL A 108 -1.89 9.49 -1.00
C VAL A 108 -1.64 10.86 -0.38
N PRO A 109 -1.28 11.87 -1.19
CA PRO A 109 -1.10 13.23 -0.67
C PRO A 109 -2.38 13.74 0.01
N SER A 110 -2.25 14.31 1.21
CA SER A 110 -3.38 14.82 2.00
C SER A 110 -4.11 15.99 1.32
N GLN A 111 -3.50 16.62 0.30
CA GLN A 111 -4.11 17.69 -0.51
C GLN A 111 -5.36 17.23 -1.28
N TYR A 112 -5.52 15.93 -1.50
CA TYR A 112 -6.70 15.35 -2.14
C TYR A 112 -7.85 15.09 -1.17
N GLY A 113 -7.71 15.48 0.10
CA GLY A 113 -8.69 15.22 1.16
C GLY A 113 -8.37 13.97 1.97
N THR A 114 -9.10 13.78 3.07
CA THR A 114 -9.00 12.60 3.93
C THR A 114 -9.94 11.52 3.44
N LEU A 115 -9.45 10.30 3.23
CA LEU A 115 -10.32 9.15 2.94
C LEU A 115 -11.14 8.81 4.19
N THR A 116 -12.46 8.79 4.03
CA THR A 116 -13.41 8.36 5.05
C THR A 116 -14.32 7.28 4.50
N PRO A 117 -14.62 6.22 5.28
CA PRO A 117 -15.54 5.17 4.81
C PRO A 117 -16.95 5.73 4.64
N THR A 118 -17.69 5.20 3.67
CA THR A 118 -19.12 5.45 3.51
C THR A 118 -19.94 4.35 4.20
N ASP A 119 -21.26 4.35 4.01
CA ASP A 119 -22.14 3.28 4.49
C ASP A 119 -21.97 1.97 3.69
N ASP A 120 -21.37 2.06 2.48
CA ASP A 120 -21.09 0.91 1.62
C ASP A 120 -19.70 0.33 1.95
N GLU A 121 -19.61 -1.00 1.97
CA GLU A 121 -18.36 -1.70 2.27
C GLU A 121 -17.29 -1.39 1.20
N ASN A 122 -16.06 -1.13 1.64
CA ASN A 122 -14.92 -0.80 0.78
C ASN A 122 -15.11 0.45 -0.12
N VAL A 123 -16.15 1.24 0.12
CA VAL A 123 -16.35 2.53 -0.56
C VAL A 123 -15.92 3.66 0.38
N TYR A 124 -15.08 4.54 -0.13
CA TYR A 124 -14.52 5.66 0.61
C TYR A 124 -14.73 6.95 -0.16
N LYS A 125 -14.90 8.05 0.57
CA LYS A 125 -14.96 9.39 0.00
C LYS A 125 -13.81 10.24 0.49
N PHE A 126 -13.36 11.15 -0.38
CA PHE A 126 -12.41 12.19 -0.05
C PHE A 126 -13.15 13.40 0.55
N THR A 127 -12.75 13.82 1.75
CA THR A 127 -13.36 14.93 2.52
C THR A 127 -12.36 16.00 2.92
#